data_AF-U7NVE3-F1
#
_entry.id   AF-U7NVE3-F1
#
_cell.length_a   1.000
_cell.length_b   1.000
_cell.length_c   1.000
_cell.angle_alpha   90.00
_cell.angle_beta   90.00
_cell.angle_gamma   90.00
#
_symmetry.space_group_name_H-M   'P 1'
#
loop_
_entity.id
_entity.type
_entity.pdbx_description
1 polymer ?
#
loop_
_entity_poly.entity_id
_entity_poly.type
_entity_poly.pdbx_seq_one_letter_code
_entity_poly.pdbx_strand_id
1 'polypeptide(L)'
;MNRQAMLSPREHHFYVAIAKFLFHHPEHGIVSVRDPIKIKDANRYGLSPLILYGITVSGLPIRWMTFTPVDQPRAFQDVLLDAWRNAEGLRGCPDTLRVNRHIATASHRLVEDMAKIGVQVEVADAKEKSLPASLRSAQDSSRWLLRKHNGKDRSPAGSIQALCRYAQDEHDFRVRGGHRGVNNREVEDRIQQWLALPVQLPVPTATGGLDWKPGPWLSSWETSLPPCKPRYLALDGFDGSTWLLSGEAAPEDIVEDDDFWADSDYDNAAEIAKNLVACWPNPPAEIARRAGITLRELQWFTSGKSSLDPHARFDLEALLGIEYDERMGRYVEAGPYVLIAHKPLALKEVYEGISGGGDARPCEIVPRQGAADPSWRYVLINTYGEPPSLVMAPRGAKITERLPELLMNYDGVRAVAPKFYQDVVSTCARACREPAANIREMKNFVKRYKEHWVDCSWQPE
;
A
#
# COMPACT_ATOMS: atom_id res chain seq x y z
N MET A 1 4.37 1.49 -44.90
CA MET A 1 5.06 0.34 -44.28
C MET A 1 6.56 0.59 -44.30
N ASN A 2 7.18 0.91 -43.16
CA ASN A 2 8.51 0.40 -42.79
C ASN A 2 8.83 0.69 -41.32
N ARG A 3 8.97 -0.41 -40.57
CA ARG A 3 9.90 -0.69 -39.47
C ARG A 3 10.30 0.45 -38.53
N GLN A 4 9.61 0.52 -37.39
CA GLN A 4 10.14 0.40 -36.03
C GLN A 4 9.08 1.00 -35.08
N ALA A 5 7.98 0.27 -34.87
CA ALA A 5 7.37 0.36 -33.55
C ALA A 5 8.45 -0.19 -32.61
N MET A 6 9.11 0.68 -31.85
CA MET A 6 10.05 0.26 -30.81
C MET A 6 9.29 -0.74 -29.94
N LEU A 7 9.60 -2.04 -30.10
CA LEU A 7 9.17 -3.05 -29.16
C LEU A 7 9.79 -2.62 -27.84
N SER A 8 8.96 -2.16 -26.90
CA SER A 8 9.42 -1.87 -25.54
C SER A 8 10.21 -3.10 -25.06
N PRO A 9 11.45 -2.93 -24.57
CA PRO A 9 12.27 -4.05 -24.15
C PRO A 9 11.51 -4.88 -23.11
N ARG A 10 11.45 -6.20 -23.30
CA ARG A 10 10.82 -7.12 -22.35
C ARG A 10 11.70 -7.22 -21.13
N GLU A 11 11.30 -6.54 -20.07
CA GLU A 11 12.08 -6.48 -18.86
C GLU A 11 11.36 -7.16 -17.70
N HIS A 12 12.04 -8.10 -17.05
CA HIS A 12 11.57 -8.76 -15.85
C HIS A 12 12.44 -8.40 -14.65
N HIS A 13 11.80 -8.23 -13.51
CA HIS A 13 12.42 -8.09 -12.20
C HIS A 13 12.44 -9.42 -11.49
N PHE A 14 13.62 -9.94 -11.17
CA PHE A 14 13.77 -11.14 -10.37
C PHE A 14 14.27 -10.82 -8.97
N TYR A 15 13.56 -11.33 -7.96
CA TYR A 15 13.86 -11.11 -6.56
C TYR A 15 13.64 -12.38 -5.74
N VAL A 16 14.45 -12.51 -4.69
CA VAL A 16 14.43 -13.63 -3.75
C VAL A 16 14.55 -13.05 -2.34
N ALA A 17 13.72 -13.53 -1.42
CA ALA A 17 13.76 -13.12 -0.02
C ALA A 17 13.10 -14.21 0.85
N ILE A 18 13.33 -14.18 2.16
CA ILE A 18 12.46 -14.91 3.07
C ILE A 18 11.07 -14.25 3.06
N ALA A 19 10.03 -15.06 2.94
CA ALA A 19 8.64 -14.63 2.97
C ALA A 19 8.36 -13.91 4.30
N LYS A 20 7.78 -12.72 4.20
CA LYS A 20 7.57 -11.78 5.31
C LYS A 20 6.34 -12.13 6.15
N PHE A 21 5.35 -12.72 5.50
CA PHE A 21 4.03 -12.98 6.08
C PHE A 21 3.65 -14.46 6.07
N LEU A 22 4.45 -15.34 5.47
CA LEU A 22 4.12 -16.75 5.27
C LEU A 22 5.18 -17.65 5.89
N PHE A 23 4.73 -18.58 6.71
CA PHE A 23 5.57 -19.55 7.40
C PHE A 23 4.94 -20.95 7.32
N HIS A 24 5.75 -21.98 7.56
CA HIS A 24 5.26 -23.35 7.73
C HIS A 24 5.20 -23.72 9.22
N HIS A 25 4.12 -24.35 9.65
CA HIS A 25 3.91 -24.92 10.97
C HIS A 25 3.63 -26.43 10.84
N PRO A 26 4.27 -27.31 11.62
CA PRO A 26 4.08 -28.76 11.52
C PRO A 26 2.62 -29.24 11.65
N GLU A 27 1.82 -28.58 12.50
CA GLU A 27 0.44 -29.00 12.79
C GLU A 27 -0.61 -28.26 11.94
N HIS A 28 -0.29 -27.03 11.50
CA HIS A 28 -1.22 -26.11 10.85
C HIS A 28 -0.91 -25.90 9.36
N GLY A 29 0.16 -26.50 8.83
CA GLY A 29 0.59 -26.30 7.45
C GLY A 29 1.10 -24.88 7.23
N ILE A 30 0.61 -24.16 6.22
CA ILE A 30 1.03 -22.78 5.98
C ILE A 30 0.27 -21.83 6.92
N VAL A 31 1.01 -21.04 7.69
CA VAL A 31 0.47 -20.01 8.59
C VAL A 31 0.75 -18.63 8.02
N SER A 32 -0.29 -17.80 7.95
CA SER A 32 -0.17 -16.39 7.62
C SER A 32 0.08 -15.57 8.89
N VAL A 33 0.85 -14.50 8.79
CA VAL A 33 1.06 -13.57 9.90
C VAL A 33 0.48 -12.22 9.51
N ARG A 34 -0.39 -11.63 10.35
CA ARG A 34 -1.02 -10.33 10.06
C ARG A 34 0.01 -9.20 9.98
N ASP A 35 0.86 -9.13 11.00
CA ASP A 35 1.96 -8.16 11.08
C ASP A 35 3.31 -8.91 11.03
N PRO A 36 4.28 -8.50 10.19
CA PRO A 36 5.55 -9.20 10.06
C PRO A 36 6.24 -9.45 11.41
N ILE A 37 6.82 -10.63 11.56
CA ILE A 37 7.52 -11.08 12.76
C ILE A 37 8.96 -11.45 12.40
N LYS A 38 9.90 -11.23 13.31
CA LYS A 38 11.29 -11.69 13.13
C LYS A 38 11.32 -13.21 13.10
N ILE A 39 12.17 -13.81 12.27
CA ILE A 39 12.30 -15.26 12.10
C ILE A 39 12.62 -15.93 13.44
N LYS A 40 13.50 -15.32 14.25
CA LYS A 40 13.84 -15.84 15.58
C LYS A 40 12.64 -15.87 16.54
N ASP A 41 11.74 -14.89 16.43
CA ASP A 41 10.55 -14.81 17.27
C ASP A 41 9.45 -15.74 16.73
N ALA A 42 9.34 -15.89 15.41
CA ALA A 42 8.44 -16.85 14.75
C ALA A 42 8.72 -18.30 15.18
N ASN A 43 9.99 -18.66 15.35
CA ASN A 43 10.38 -20.00 15.84
C ASN A 43 9.78 -20.35 17.21
N ARG A 44 9.45 -19.36 18.06
CA ARG A 44 8.81 -19.60 19.36
C ARG A 44 7.38 -20.14 19.22
N TYR A 45 6.76 -19.89 18.07
CA TYR A 45 5.43 -20.35 17.69
C TYR A 45 5.48 -21.55 16.74
N GLY A 46 6.61 -22.25 16.65
CA GLY A 46 6.78 -23.39 15.73
C GLY A 46 6.82 -23.01 14.24
N LEU A 47 6.96 -21.72 13.91
CA LEU A 47 6.92 -21.23 12.53
C LEU A 47 8.28 -21.28 11.87
N SER A 48 8.38 -22.06 10.81
CA SER A 48 9.58 -22.19 9.97
C SER A 48 9.51 -21.24 8.77
N PRO A 49 10.56 -20.47 8.48
CA PRO A 49 10.57 -19.51 7.37
C PRO A 49 10.55 -20.20 6.01
N LEU A 50 9.98 -19.52 5.02
CA LEU A 50 9.94 -19.95 3.62
C LEU A 50 10.74 -18.97 2.75
N ILE A 51 11.38 -19.45 1.69
CA ILE A 51 11.98 -18.60 0.66
C ILE A 51 10.88 -18.28 -0.37
N LEU A 52 10.64 -16.99 -0.59
CA LEU A 52 9.86 -16.47 -1.71
C LEU A 52 10.81 -16.18 -2.88
N TYR A 53 10.51 -16.75 -4.04
CA TYR A 53 11.06 -16.33 -5.32
C TYR A 53 9.95 -15.66 -6.11
N GLY A 54 10.23 -14.53 -6.74
CA GLY A 54 9.24 -13.88 -7.59
C GLY A 54 9.84 -13.18 -8.79
N ILE A 55 9.02 -13.16 -9.84
CA ILE A 55 9.32 -12.52 -11.12
C ILE A 55 8.17 -11.58 -11.44
N THR A 56 8.47 -10.32 -11.69
CA THR A 56 7.47 -9.30 -12.03
C THR A 56 7.83 -8.62 -13.35
N VAL A 57 6.84 -8.33 -14.18
CA VAL A 57 7.03 -7.53 -15.38
C VAL A 57 7.30 -6.08 -14.99
N SER A 58 8.36 -5.47 -15.53
CA SER A 58 8.77 -4.12 -15.16
C SER A 58 7.63 -3.10 -15.38
N GLY A 59 7.29 -2.40 -14.31
CA GLY A 59 6.25 -1.36 -14.32
C GLY A 59 4.82 -1.86 -14.51
N LEU A 60 4.55 -3.18 -14.40
CA LEU A 60 3.21 -3.76 -14.47
C LEU A 60 2.92 -4.67 -13.25
N PRO A 61 1.66 -4.80 -12.82
CA PRO A 61 1.27 -5.65 -11.69
C PRO A 61 1.16 -7.15 -12.07
N ILE A 62 1.84 -7.58 -13.14
CA ILE A 62 1.90 -8.98 -13.58
C ILE A 62 3.08 -9.64 -12.88
N ARG A 63 2.79 -10.62 -12.00
CA ARG A 63 3.80 -11.27 -11.18
C ARG A 63 3.55 -12.76 -11.05
N TRP A 64 4.63 -13.51 -10.99
CA TRP A 64 4.61 -14.93 -10.63
C TRP A 64 5.45 -15.14 -9.37
N MET A 65 5.02 -16.06 -8.51
CA MET A 65 5.66 -16.36 -7.23
C MET A 65 5.70 -17.86 -6.98
N THR A 66 6.79 -18.33 -6.37
CA THR A 66 6.91 -19.69 -5.85
C THR A 66 7.64 -19.68 -4.51
N PHE A 67 7.44 -20.74 -3.72
CA PHE A 67 7.96 -20.86 -2.37
C PHE A 67 8.75 -22.15 -2.18
N THR A 68 9.76 -22.13 -1.31
CA THR A 68 10.48 -23.34 -0.87
C THR A 68 10.80 -23.25 0.63
N PRO A 69 11.06 -24.39 1.30
CA PRO A 69 11.73 -24.36 2.60
C PRO A 69 13.10 -23.68 2.50
N VAL A 70 13.59 -23.13 3.62
CA VAL A 70 14.94 -22.53 3.69
C VAL A 70 16.04 -23.59 3.63
N ASP A 71 15.79 -24.82 4.11
CA ASP A 71 16.69 -25.96 4.04
C ASP A 71 16.76 -26.61 2.65
N GLN A 72 15.80 -26.33 1.77
CA GLN A 72 15.69 -26.90 0.43
C GLN A 72 15.50 -25.80 -0.63
N PRO A 73 16.48 -24.89 -0.81
CA PRO A 73 16.42 -23.85 -1.82
C PRO A 73 16.46 -24.45 -3.24
N ARG A 74 15.84 -23.76 -4.20
CA ARG A 74 15.89 -24.08 -5.63
C ARG A 74 16.94 -23.23 -6.33
N ALA A 75 17.55 -23.76 -7.39
CA ALA A 75 18.44 -22.99 -8.25
C ALA A 75 17.68 -21.83 -8.92
N PHE A 76 18.34 -20.68 -9.10
CA PHE A 76 17.77 -19.53 -9.80
C PHE A 76 17.37 -19.90 -11.23
N GLN A 77 18.21 -20.66 -11.93
CA GLN A 77 17.88 -21.16 -13.27
C GLN A 77 16.60 -21.99 -13.29
N ASP A 78 16.44 -22.95 -12.37
CA ASP A 78 15.23 -23.78 -12.30
C ASP A 78 13.99 -22.92 -12.09
N VAL A 79 14.06 -21.95 -11.19
CA VAL A 79 12.93 -21.06 -10.87
C VAL A 79 12.58 -20.15 -12.05
N LEU A 80 13.57 -19.57 -12.71
CA LEU A 80 13.36 -18.70 -13.87
C LEU A 80 12.76 -19.47 -15.06
N LEU A 81 13.30 -20.66 -15.35
CA LEU A 81 12.81 -21.52 -16.44
C LEU A 81 11.39 -22.02 -16.17
N ASP A 82 11.08 -22.39 -14.93
CA ASP A 82 9.75 -22.80 -14.48
C ASP A 82 8.74 -21.66 -14.68
N ALA A 83 9.07 -20.46 -14.22
CA ALA A 83 8.22 -19.30 -14.38
C ALA A 83 7.98 -18.93 -15.85
N TRP A 84 9.01 -18.87 -16.68
CA TRP A 84 8.85 -18.50 -18.09
C TRP A 84 8.11 -19.57 -18.91
N ARG A 85 8.02 -20.81 -18.42
CA ARG A 85 7.21 -21.87 -19.04
C ARG A 85 5.77 -21.84 -18.58
N ASN A 86 5.53 -21.66 -17.29
CA ASN A 86 4.22 -21.91 -16.68
C ASN A 86 3.43 -20.63 -16.39
N ALA A 87 4.09 -19.47 -16.29
CA ALA A 87 3.42 -18.20 -16.02
C ALA A 87 3.07 -17.49 -17.34
N GLU A 88 1.88 -17.77 -17.88
CA GLU A 88 1.43 -17.20 -19.16
C GLU A 88 1.49 -15.67 -19.22
N GLY A 89 1.25 -14.98 -18.11
CA GLY A 89 1.29 -13.52 -18.00
C GLY A 89 2.68 -12.93 -18.23
N LEU A 90 3.75 -13.67 -17.94
CA LEU A 90 5.13 -13.23 -18.19
C LEU A 90 5.49 -13.26 -19.68
N ARG A 91 4.71 -13.95 -20.52
CA ARG A 91 4.97 -14.11 -21.97
C ARG A 91 6.36 -14.69 -22.30
N GLY A 92 6.91 -15.49 -21.39
CA GLY A 92 8.13 -16.25 -21.60
C GLY A 92 9.41 -15.51 -21.17
N CYS A 93 10.51 -15.77 -21.87
CA CYS A 93 11.81 -15.13 -21.62
C CYS A 93 11.77 -13.63 -21.89
N PRO A 94 12.39 -12.82 -21.02
CA PRO A 94 12.60 -11.39 -21.25
C PRO A 94 13.84 -11.14 -22.12
N ASP A 95 13.95 -9.93 -22.66
CA ASP A 95 15.21 -9.43 -23.22
C ASP A 95 16.19 -9.09 -22.08
N THR A 96 15.67 -8.50 -21.01
CA THR A 96 16.45 -8.07 -19.84
C THR A 96 15.89 -8.65 -18.53
N LEU A 97 16.75 -9.31 -17.76
CA LEU A 97 16.49 -9.74 -16.39
C LEU A 97 17.20 -8.81 -15.42
N ARG A 98 16.44 -7.96 -14.73
CA ARG A 98 16.99 -7.07 -13.71
C ARG A 98 17.01 -7.74 -12.34
N VAL A 99 18.16 -7.71 -11.69
CA VAL A 99 18.42 -8.30 -10.37
C VAL A 99 19.08 -7.30 -9.44
N ASN A 100 19.00 -7.54 -8.14
CA ASN A 100 19.73 -6.72 -7.17
C ASN A 100 21.20 -7.19 -7.07
N ARG A 101 22.05 -6.33 -6.50
CA ARG A 101 23.47 -6.65 -6.25
C ARG A 101 23.67 -7.90 -5.40
N HIS A 102 22.72 -8.26 -4.53
CA HIS A 102 22.86 -9.39 -3.63
C HIS A 102 22.67 -10.72 -4.37
N ILE A 103 21.72 -10.78 -5.31
CA ILE A 103 21.48 -11.92 -6.21
C ILE A 103 22.66 -12.11 -7.15
N ALA A 104 23.16 -11.01 -7.75
CA ALA A 104 24.33 -11.06 -8.62
C ALA A 104 25.59 -11.56 -7.90
N THR A 105 25.80 -11.14 -6.65
CA THR A 105 26.91 -11.65 -5.82
C THR A 105 26.67 -13.09 -5.34
N ALA A 106 25.41 -13.48 -5.11
CA ALA A 106 25.07 -14.83 -4.66
C ALA A 106 25.24 -15.90 -5.76
N SER A 107 25.12 -15.51 -7.04
CA SER A 107 25.31 -16.39 -8.20
C SER A 107 26.22 -15.75 -9.25
N HIS A 108 27.51 -16.10 -9.21
CA HIS A 108 28.50 -15.57 -10.14
C HIS A 108 28.28 -16.01 -11.60
N ARG A 109 27.60 -17.14 -11.81
CA ARG A 109 27.36 -17.71 -13.15
C ARG A 109 26.03 -17.25 -13.77
N LEU A 110 25.17 -16.56 -13.02
CA LEU A 110 23.86 -16.14 -13.50
C LEU A 110 23.94 -15.34 -14.82
N VAL A 111 24.90 -14.42 -14.93
CA VAL A 111 25.07 -13.61 -16.14
C VAL A 111 25.43 -14.48 -17.36
N GLU A 112 26.37 -15.40 -17.19
CA GLU A 112 26.82 -16.31 -18.26
C GLU A 112 25.72 -17.30 -18.67
N ASP A 113 25.01 -17.85 -17.69
CA ASP A 113 23.99 -18.87 -17.93
C ASP A 113 22.72 -18.25 -18.54
N MET A 114 22.35 -17.02 -18.18
CA MET A 114 21.26 -16.27 -18.83
C MET A 114 21.64 -15.83 -20.25
N ALA A 115 22.90 -15.46 -20.50
CA ALA A 115 23.36 -15.11 -21.85
C ALA A 115 23.22 -16.28 -22.85
N LYS A 116 23.39 -17.54 -22.40
CA LYS A 116 23.22 -18.74 -23.25
C LYS A 116 21.80 -18.90 -23.80
N ILE A 117 20.80 -18.38 -23.08
CA ILE A 117 19.40 -18.40 -23.48
C ILE A 117 18.93 -17.05 -24.05
N GLY A 118 19.86 -16.14 -24.34
CA GLY A 118 19.58 -14.84 -24.96
C GLY A 118 19.06 -13.76 -24.01
N VAL A 119 19.17 -13.96 -22.69
CA VAL A 119 18.68 -13.00 -21.68
C VAL A 119 19.84 -12.16 -21.14
N GLN A 120 19.74 -10.84 -21.23
CA GLN A 120 20.71 -9.92 -20.64
C GLN A 120 20.43 -9.71 -19.15
N VAL A 121 21.41 -9.97 -18.28
CA VAL A 121 21.26 -9.71 -16.84
C VAL A 121 21.78 -8.32 -16.50
N GLU A 122 20.92 -7.49 -15.90
CA GLU A 122 21.28 -6.16 -15.42
C GLU A 122 21.24 -6.10 -13.89
N VAL A 123 22.30 -5.59 -13.29
CA VAL A 123 22.35 -5.33 -11.84
C VAL A 123 21.81 -3.94 -11.58
N ALA A 124 20.72 -3.84 -10.82
CA ALA A 124 20.11 -2.57 -10.45
C ALA A 124 21.08 -1.69 -9.63
N ASP A 125 21.16 -0.40 -9.96
CA ASP A 125 21.89 0.61 -9.20
C ASP A 125 21.27 0.76 -7.78
N ALA A 126 22.09 1.15 -6.80
CA ALA A 126 21.64 1.49 -5.45
C ALA A 126 20.56 2.59 -5.41
N LYS A 127 20.45 3.45 -6.42
CA LYS A 127 19.40 4.49 -6.53
C LYS A 127 18.11 4.00 -7.19
N GLU A 128 18.11 2.82 -7.80
CA GLU A 128 16.92 2.22 -8.41
C GLU A 128 15.89 1.85 -7.31
N LYS A 129 14.62 2.17 -7.55
CA LYS A 129 13.53 1.93 -6.59
C LYS A 129 12.48 0.93 -7.06
N SER A 130 12.45 0.59 -8.34
CA SER A 130 11.43 -0.25 -8.95
C SER A 130 11.58 -1.73 -8.57
N LEU A 131 12.79 -2.28 -8.53
CA LEU A 131 13.03 -3.66 -8.12
C LEU A 131 12.68 -3.89 -6.63
N PRO A 132 13.12 -3.04 -5.67
CA PRO A 132 12.62 -3.12 -4.29
C PRO A 132 11.12 -2.89 -4.15
N ALA A 133 10.48 -2.11 -5.05
CA ALA A 133 9.03 -1.96 -5.07
C ALA A 133 8.32 -3.24 -5.53
N SER A 134 8.83 -3.92 -6.57
CA SER A 134 8.30 -5.22 -7.03
C SER A 134 8.36 -6.28 -5.93
N LEU A 135 9.49 -6.39 -5.21
CA LEU A 135 9.62 -7.31 -4.08
C LEU A 135 8.61 -6.98 -2.96
N ARG A 136 8.48 -5.71 -2.55
CA ARG A 136 7.50 -5.31 -1.52
C ARG A 136 6.08 -5.67 -1.93
N SER A 137 5.72 -5.31 -3.17
CA SER A 137 4.40 -5.61 -3.72
C SER A 137 4.12 -7.12 -3.78
N ALA A 138 5.13 -7.95 -4.07
CA ALA A 138 5.00 -9.41 -4.04
C ALA A 138 4.85 -9.97 -2.63
N GLN A 139 5.63 -9.47 -1.67
CA GLN A 139 5.49 -9.83 -0.25
C GLN A 139 4.09 -9.48 0.26
N ASP A 140 3.60 -8.28 -0.03
CA ASP A 140 2.27 -7.85 0.38
C ASP A 140 1.16 -8.64 -0.33
N SER A 141 1.34 -9.00 -1.61
CA SER A 141 0.39 -9.87 -2.33
C SER A 141 0.38 -11.30 -1.79
N SER A 142 1.53 -11.84 -1.37
CA SER A 142 1.63 -13.21 -0.85
C SER A 142 0.82 -13.43 0.43
N ARG A 143 0.61 -12.36 1.22
CA ARG A 143 -0.21 -12.37 2.43
C ARG A 143 -1.66 -12.79 2.16
N TRP A 144 -2.18 -12.48 0.97
CA TRP A 144 -3.60 -12.61 0.62
C TRP A 144 -3.86 -13.71 -0.41
N LEU A 145 -2.93 -14.67 -0.57
CA LEU A 145 -3.14 -15.79 -1.48
C LEU A 145 -4.37 -16.59 -1.02
N LEU A 146 -5.44 -16.55 -1.80
CA LEU A 146 -6.70 -17.25 -1.55
C LEU A 146 -6.44 -18.75 -1.44
N ARG A 147 -6.46 -19.28 -0.22
CA ARG A 147 -6.25 -20.71 0.03
C ARG A 147 -7.59 -21.39 -0.05
N LYS A 148 -7.82 -22.13 -1.14
CA LYS A 148 -8.98 -23.03 -1.18
C LYS A 148 -8.71 -24.16 -0.20
N HIS A 149 -9.56 -24.30 0.82
CA HIS A 149 -9.42 -25.29 1.87
C HIS A 149 -9.18 -26.70 1.29
N ASN A 150 -7.92 -27.15 1.26
CA ASN A 150 -7.56 -28.49 0.80
C ASN A 150 -6.60 -29.11 1.81
N GLY A 151 -7.08 -29.20 3.06
CA GLY A 151 -6.35 -29.67 4.24
C GLY A 151 -6.06 -31.18 4.26
N LYS A 152 -5.75 -31.78 3.11
CA LYS A 152 -5.49 -33.23 3.01
C LYS A 152 -4.04 -33.61 3.30
N ASP A 153 -3.08 -32.74 3.00
CA ASP A 153 -1.65 -33.00 3.22
C ASP A 153 -0.99 -31.83 3.97
N ARG A 154 -0.74 -32.06 5.26
CA ARG A 154 -0.08 -31.12 6.17
C ARG A 154 1.44 -31.33 6.24
N SER A 155 2.01 -32.22 5.42
CA SER A 155 3.46 -32.35 5.32
C SER A 155 4.08 -31.06 4.78
N PRO A 156 5.36 -30.77 5.10
CA PRO A 156 6.04 -29.59 4.56
C PRO A 156 6.01 -29.54 3.04
N ALA A 157 6.27 -30.67 2.38
CA ALA A 157 6.27 -30.77 0.93
C ALA A 157 4.87 -30.53 0.35
N GLY A 158 3.82 -31.18 0.90
CA GLY A 158 2.45 -31.04 0.44
C GLY A 158 1.88 -29.64 0.65
N SER A 159 2.13 -29.05 1.82
CA SER A 159 1.68 -27.70 2.18
C SER A 159 2.32 -26.62 1.29
N ILE A 160 3.63 -26.75 1.01
CA ILE A 160 4.35 -25.81 0.14
C ILE A 160 3.94 -26.00 -1.32
N GLN A 161 3.76 -27.24 -1.78
CA GLN A 161 3.23 -27.50 -3.12
C GLN A 161 1.83 -26.90 -3.29
N ALA A 162 0.95 -27.02 -2.28
CA ALA A 162 -0.35 -26.37 -2.28
C ALA A 162 -0.22 -24.83 -2.34
N LEU A 163 0.67 -24.24 -1.55
CA LEU A 163 0.93 -22.80 -1.59
C LEU A 163 1.39 -22.31 -2.97
N CYS A 164 2.32 -23.03 -3.61
CA CYS A 164 2.77 -22.70 -4.96
C CYS A 164 1.64 -22.83 -5.99
N ARG A 165 0.74 -23.81 -5.84
CA ARG A 165 -0.46 -23.90 -6.68
C ARG A 165 -1.40 -22.72 -6.47
N TYR A 166 -1.64 -22.28 -5.23
CA TYR A 166 -2.46 -21.09 -4.99
C TYR A 166 -1.84 -19.82 -5.58
N ALA A 167 -0.52 -19.68 -5.52
CA ALA A 167 0.19 -18.57 -6.17
C ALA A 167 0.06 -18.61 -7.70
N GLN A 168 0.09 -19.80 -8.31
CA GLN A 168 -0.15 -20.00 -9.74
C GLN A 168 -1.60 -19.67 -10.11
N ASP A 169 -2.58 -20.21 -9.37
CA ASP A 169 -4.01 -19.97 -9.60
C ASP A 169 -4.34 -18.47 -9.53
N GLU A 170 -3.78 -17.75 -8.56
CA GLU A 170 -3.92 -16.29 -8.41
C GLU A 170 -3.32 -15.53 -9.61
N HIS A 171 -2.12 -15.92 -10.06
CA HIS A 171 -1.52 -15.36 -11.27
C HIS A 171 -2.43 -15.58 -12.49
N ASP A 172 -2.89 -16.81 -12.71
CA ASP A 172 -3.71 -17.17 -13.87
C ASP A 172 -5.10 -16.52 -13.81
N PHE A 173 -5.65 -16.34 -12.61
CA PHE A 173 -6.89 -15.60 -12.39
C PHE A 173 -6.73 -14.13 -12.79
N ARG A 174 -5.66 -13.45 -12.33
CA ARG A 174 -5.41 -12.04 -12.67
C ARG A 174 -5.16 -11.82 -14.16
N VAL A 175 -4.42 -12.73 -14.78
CA VAL A 175 -4.13 -12.68 -16.23
C VAL A 175 -5.41 -12.87 -17.04
N ARG A 176 -6.25 -13.87 -16.72
CA ARG A 176 -7.54 -14.12 -17.42
C ARG A 176 -8.57 -13.02 -17.16
N GLY A 177 -8.60 -12.49 -15.94
CA GLY A 177 -9.49 -11.39 -15.55
C GLY A 177 -9.10 -10.03 -16.15
N GLY A 178 -7.97 -9.94 -16.87
CA GLY A 178 -7.48 -8.70 -17.45
C GLY A 178 -7.10 -7.64 -16.42
N HIS A 179 -6.81 -8.04 -15.18
CA HIS A 179 -6.57 -7.14 -14.05
C HIS A 179 -7.69 -6.11 -13.80
N ARG A 180 -8.97 -6.49 -14.00
CA ARG A 180 -10.13 -5.63 -13.62
C ARG A 180 -9.98 -5.17 -12.16
N GLY A 181 -9.92 -3.86 -11.95
CA GLY A 181 -9.70 -3.23 -10.64
C GLY A 181 -8.48 -2.33 -10.54
N VAL A 182 -7.67 -2.18 -11.60
CA VAL A 182 -6.65 -1.13 -11.67
C VAL A 182 -7.34 0.16 -12.12
N ASN A 183 -7.52 1.14 -11.22
CA ASN A 183 -8.21 2.41 -11.49
C ASN A 183 -7.53 3.34 -12.53
N ASN A 184 -6.58 2.84 -13.32
CA ASN A 184 -5.83 3.63 -14.29
C ASN A 184 -5.85 2.96 -15.68
N ARG A 185 -6.61 3.57 -16.60
CA ARG A 185 -6.73 3.14 -18.00
C ARG A 185 -5.39 3.00 -18.72
N GLU A 186 -4.40 3.84 -18.41
CA GLU A 186 -3.06 3.77 -19.01
C GLU A 186 -2.33 2.48 -18.61
N VAL A 187 -2.53 2.02 -17.37
CA VAL A 187 -1.93 0.77 -16.89
C VAL A 187 -2.66 -0.42 -17.49
N GLU A 188 -3.99 -0.38 -17.60
CA GLU A 188 -4.78 -1.39 -18.29
C GLU A 188 -4.35 -1.54 -19.76
N ASP A 189 -4.17 -0.44 -20.49
CA ASP A 189 -3.69 -0.45 -21.87
C ASP A 189 -2.29 -1.07 -21.99
N ARG A 190 -1.37 -0.73 -21.09
CA ARG A 190 -0.03 -1.32 -21.05
C ARG A 190 -0.06 -2.81 -20.71
N ILE A 191 -0.97 -3.26 -19.84
CA ILE A 191 -1.20 -4.67 -19.54
C ILE A 191 -1.70 -5.39 -20.80
N GLN A 192 -2.68 -4.84 -21.51
CA GLN A 192 -3.20 -5.45 -22.74
C GLN A 192 -2.14 -5.52 -23.84
N GLN A 193 -1.34 -4.45 -24.01
CA GLN A 193 -0.20 -4.45 -24.94
C GLN A 193 0.83 -5.52 -24.58
N TRP A 194 1.13 -5.70 -23.30
CA TRP A 194 2.03 -6.75 -22.83
C TRP A 194 1.45 -8.15 -23.09
N LEU A 195 0.19 -8.37 -22.75
CA LEU A 195 -0.47 -9.65 -22.95
C LEU A 195 -0.66 -9.97 -24.44
N ALA A 196 -0.66 -9.00 -25.34
CA ALA A 196 -0.68 -9.23 -26.78
C ALA A 196 0.68 -9.69 -27.36
N LEU A 197 1.77 -9.63 -26.58
CA LEU A 197 3.09 -10.06 -27.03
C LEU A 197 3.15 -11.58 -27.26
N PRO A 198 3.91 -12.05 -28.28
CA PRO A 198 4.10 -13.47 -28.50
C PRO A 198 4.89 -14.11 -27.37
N VAL A 199 4.50 -15.33 -26.98
CA VAL A 199 5.19 -16.12 -25.94
C VAL A 199 6.57 -16.55 -26.45
N GLN A 200 7.62 -16.27 -25.67
CA GLN A 200 8.99 -16.71 -25.97
C GLN A 200 9.41 -17.83 -25.00
N LEU A 201 9.26 -19.09 -25.40
CA LEU A 201 9.59 -20.20 -24.50
C LEU A 201 11.11 -20.35 -24.32
N PRO A 202 11.59 -20.60 -23.08
CA PRO A 202 13.01 -20.84 -22.84
C PRO A 202 13.47 -22.16 -23.46
N VAL A 203 14.68 -22.15 -24.04
CA VAL A 203 15.36 -23.38 -24.46
C VAL A 203 15.71 -24.21 -23.22
N PRO A 204 15.33 -25.50 -23.15
CA PRO A 204 15.71 -26.37 -22.06
C PRO A 204 17.23 -26.47 -21.96
N THR A 205 17.77 -26.04 -20.82
CA THR A 205 19.18 -26.22 -20.48
C THR A 205 19.24 -27.15 -19.28
N ALA A 206 20.19 -28.09 -19.27
CA ALA A 206 20.37 -28.99 -18.15
C ALA A 206 20.74 -28.19 -16.90
N THR A 207 19.92 -28.29 -15.87
CA THR A 207 20.16 -27.62 -14.60
C THR A 207 21.09 -28.47 -13.74
N GLY A 208 22.15 -27.83 -13.24
CA GLY A 208 23.01 -28.40 -12.21
C GLY A 208 22.36 -28.29 -10.83
N GLY A 209 23.09 -28.65 -9.78
CA GLY A 209 22.67 -28.37 -8.40
C GLY A 209 22.52 -26.88 -8.11
N LEU A 210 22.34 -26.53 -6.84
CA LEU A 210 22.13 -25.15 -6.39
C LEU A 210 23.19 -24.18 -6.98
N ASP A 211 22.74 -23.19 -7.75
CA ASP A 211 23.58 -22.24 -8.51
C ASP A 211 23.82 -20.91 -7.78
N TRP A 212 23.46 -20.82 -6.50
CA TRP A 212 23.62 -19.63 -5.67
C TRP A 212 23.84 -19.96 -4.20
N LYS A 213 24.32 -18.99 -3.42
CA LYS A 213 24.56 -19.13 -1.98
C LYS A 213 23.58 -18.30 -1.14
N PRO A 214 22.80 -18.90 -0.23
CA PRO A 214 21.98 -18.17 0.73
C PRO A 214 22.83 -17.23 1.60
N GLY A 215 22.26 -16.09 1.99
CA GLY A 215 22.94 -15.14 2.85
C GLY A 215 21.99 -14.25 3.67
N PRO A 216 22.52 -13.46 4.62
CA PRO A 216 21.71 -12.63 5.53
C PRO A 216 20.83 -11.59 4.83
N TRP A 217 21.14 -11.27 3.57
CA TRP A 217 20.35 -10.36 2.75
C TRP A 217 18.93 -10.87 2.46
N LEU A 218 18.68 -12.19 2.58
CA LEU A 218 17.35 -12.78 2.39
C LEU A 218 16.32 -12.28 3.41
N SER A 219 16.75 -11.88 4.62
CA SER A 219 15.88 -11.36 5.66
C SER A 219 16.17 -9.89 6.02
N SER A 220 16.71 -9.11 5.07
CA SER A 220 17.08 -7.70 5.31
C SER A 220 15.92 -6.84 5.84
N TRP A 221 14.67 -7.22 5.57
CA TRP A 221 13.47 -6.56 6.05
C TRP A 221 13.29 -6.64 7.59
N GLU A 222 13.87 -7.64 8.26
CA GLU A 222 13.82 -7.81 9.72
C GLU A 222 14.39 -6.62 10.50
N THR A 223 15.37 -5.94 9.91
CA THR A 223 16.02 -4.75 10.49
C THR A 223 15.05 -3.60 10.72
N SER A 224 13.94 -3.57 9.99
CA SER A 224 12.94 -2.50 10.04
C SER A 224 11.73 -2.82 10.91
N LEU A 225 11.67 -4.02 11.51
CA LEU A 225 10.50 -4.50 12.26
C LEU A 225 10.42 -3.99 13.70
N PRO A 226 9.21 -3.90 14.25
CA PRO A 226 9.00 -3.65 15.68
C PRO A 226 9.57 -4.76 16.58
N PRO A 227 9.78 -4.46 17.87
CA PRO A 227 9.92 -5.49 18.91
C PRO A 227 8.73 -6.46 18.89
N CYS A 228 8.97 -7.72 19.25
CA CYS A 228 7.93 -8.73 19.29
C CYS A 228 6.89 -8.40 20.37
N LYS A 229 5.61 -8.37 19.98
CA LYS A 229 4.45 -8.33 20.87
C LYS A 229 3.95 -9.77 21.13
N PRO A 230 3.18 -10.02 22.21
CA PRO A 230 2.43 -11.26 22.38
C PRO A 230 1.53 -11.53 21.18
N ARG A 231 1.37 -12.79 20.83
CA ARG A 231 0.65 -13.27 19.64
C ARG A 231 0.02 -14.61 19.93
N TYR A 232 -1.04 -14.93 19.20
CA TYR A 232 -1.77 -16.20 19.28
C TYR A 232 -2.14 -16.69 17.87
N LEU A 233 -2.28 -18.01 17.73
CA LEU A 233 -2.76 -18.64 16.50
C LEU A 233 -4.29 -18.65 16.53
N ALA A 234 -4.91 -18.23 15.43
CA ALA A 234 -6.35 -18.26 15.21
C ALA A 234 -6.63 -18.96 13.88
N LEU A 235 -7.70 -19.74 13.82
CA LEU A 235 -8.21 -20.28 12.56
C LEU A 235 -9.20 -19.27 11.98
N ASP A 236 -8.95 -18.79 10.76
CA ASP A 236 -9.91 -17.95 10.06
C ASP A 236 -11.04 -18.81 9.51
N GLY A 237 -12.28 -18.49 9.87
CA GLY A 237 -13.48 -19.21 9.42
C GLY A 237 -13.79 -18.99 7.94
N PHE A 238 -13.30 -17.90 7.34
CA PHE A 238 -13.58 -17.53 5.96
C PHE A 238 -12.68 -18.28 4.97
N ASP A 239 -11.35 -18.20 5.14
CA ASP A 239 -10.40 -18.86 4.24
C ASP A 239 -9.89 -20.23 4.74
N GLY A 240 -10.24 -20.62 5.98
CA GLY A 240 -9.81 -21.86 6.62
C GLY A 240 -8.31 -21.92 6.94
N SER A 241 -7.61 -20.79 6.85
CA SER A 241 -6.18 -20.67 7.10
C SER A 241 -5.92 -20.34 8.56
N THR A 242 -4.79 -20.82 9.06
CA THR A 242 -4.30 -20.39 10.37
C THR A 242 -3.53 -19.08 10.24
N TRP A 243 -3.90 -18.12 11.08
CA TRP A 243 -3.28 -16.80 11.19
C TRP A 243 -2.59 -16.64 12.54
N LEU A 244 -1.41 -16.02 12.56
CA LEU A 244 -0.76 -15.54 13.77
C LEU A 244 -1.10 -14.04 13.94
N LEU A 245 -1.93 -13.75 14.94
CA LEU A 245 -2.46 -12.42 15.25
C LEU A 245 -1.70 -11.78 16.42
N SER A 246 -1.63 -10.45 16.45
CA SER A 246 -1.00 -9.68 17.54
C SER A 246 -2.01 -9.42 18.64
N GLY A 247 -1.63 -9.62 19.91
CA GLY A 247 -2.52 -9.47 21.07
C GLY A 247 -2.56 -10.72 21.95
N GLU A 248 -3.49 -10.73 22.91
CA GLU A 248 -3.86 -11.89 23.71
C GLU A 248 -5.13 -12.52 23.12
N ALA A 249 -5.22 -13.85 23.12
CA ALA A 249 -6.44 -14.53 22.71
C ALA A 249 -7.57 -14.14 23.68
N ALA A 250 -8.67 -13.59 23.17
CA ALA A 250 -9.86 -13.38 23.99
C ALA A 250 -10.35 -14.75 24.52
N PRO A 251 -10.90 -14.83 25.74
CA PRO A 251 -11.53 -16.05 26.23
C PRO A 251 -12.66 -16.48 25.28
N GLU A 252 -12.76 -17.78 24.99
CA GLU A 252 -13.69 -18.42 24.05
C GLU A 252 -15.20 -18.24 24.39
N ASP A 253 -15.55 -17.41 25.39
CA ASP A 253 -16.91 -17.20 25.88
C ASP A 253 -17.56 -15.87 25.44
N ILE A 254 -16.90 -15.09 24.57
CA ILE A 254 -17.61 -14.03 23.85
C ILE A 254 -18.04 -14.62 22.52
N VAL A 255 -19.30 -15.05 22.47
CA VAL A 255 -20.03 -15.22 21.21
C VAL A 255 -20.13 -13.81 20.61
N GLU A 256 -19.07 -13.35 19.94
CA GLU A 256 -19.24 -12.31 18.95
C GLU A 256 -20.16 -12.92 17.90
N ASP A 257 -21.34 -12.33 17.71
CA ASP A 257 -22.30 -12.75 16.69
C ASP A 257 -21.52 -12.96 15.38
N ASP A 258 -21.35 -14.22 15.00
CA ASP A 258 -20.62 -14.69 13.81
C ASP A 258 -21.35 -14.33 12.48
N ASP A 259 -22.15 -13.27 12.49
CA ASP A 259 -23.01 -12.81 11.40
C ASP A 259 -22.77 -11.33 11.00
N PHE A 260 -21.63 -10.69 11.37
CA PHE A 260 -21.37 -9.27 11.00
C PHE A 260 -20.08 -8.95 10.22
N TRP A 261 -19.40 -9.92 9.60
CA TRP A 261 -18.30 -9.59 8.66
C TRP A 261 -18.45 -10.39 7.36
N ALA A 262 -19.57 -10.16 6.68
CA ALA A 262 -19.77 -10.57 5.30
C ALA A 262 -19.27 -9.44 4.37
N ASP A 263 -18.45 -9.85 3.41
CA ASP A 263 -17.72 -9.06 2.40
C ASP A 263 -16.39 -8.42 2.84
N SER A 264 -15.44 -8.48 1.91
CA SER A 264 -14.04 -8.11 2.09
C SER A 264 -13.89 -6.60 2.29
N ASP A 265 -13.99 -6.13 3.53
CA ASP A 265 -13.76 -4.73 3.84
C ASP A 265 -12.26 -4.43 3.76
N TYR A 266 -11.88 -3.73 2.70
CA TYR A 266 -10.53 -3.23 2.50
C TYR A 266 -10.22 -2.22 3.61
N ASP A 267 -9.49 -2.66 4.65
CA ASP A 267 -9.03 -1.81 5.76
C ASP A 267 -8.00 -0.78 5.26
N ASN A 268 -8.51 0.34 4.74
CA ASN A 268 -7.78 1.46 4.18
C ASN A 268 -7.38 2.53 5.22
N ALA A 269 -7.66 2.33 6.51
CA ALA A 269 -7.42 3.33 7.55
C ALA A 269 -5.96 3.79 7.60
N ALA A 270 -5.01 2.88 7.37
CA ALA A 270 -3.58 3.21 7.32
C ALA A 270 -3.22 4.15 6.16
N GLU A 271 -3.89 4.02 5.01
CA GLU A 271 -3.67 4.83 3.82
C GLU A 271 -4.25 6.24 4.02
N ILE A 272 -5.46 6.31 4.57
CA ILE A 272 -6.10 7.57 4.96
C ILE A 272 -5.22 8.31 5.98
N ALA A 273 -4.83 7.64 7.06
CA ALA A 273 -4.01 8.23 8.11
C ALA A 273 -2.67 8.74 7.57
N LYS A 274 -2.03 8.02 6.63
CA LYS A 274 -0.79 8.44 5.99
C LYS A 274 -0.95 9.77 5.26
N ASN A 275 -2.04 9.94 4.51
CA ASN A 275 -2.30 11.14 3.72
C ASN A 275 -2.72 12.31 4.63
N LEU A 276 -3.59 12.07 5.61
CA LEU A 276 -3.98 13.06 6.61
C LEU A 276 -2.80 13.54 7.45
N VAL A 277 -1.97 12.65 7.99
CA VAL A 277 -0.76 13.02 8.77
C VAL A 277 0.22 13.84 7.93
N ALA A 278 0.33 13.55 6.63
CA ALA A 278 1.21 14.30 5.73
C ALA A 278 0.70 15.72 5.42
N CYS A 279 -0.60 15.94 5.54
CA CYS A 279 -1.27 17.22 5.33
C CYS A 279 -1.69 17.89 6.65
N TRP A 280 -1.42 17.27 7.80
CA TRP A 280 -1.82 17.82 9.09
C TRP A 280 -0.96 19.03 9.45
N PRO A 281 -1.51 20.06 10.12
CA PRO A 281 -0.74 21.25 10.49
C PRO A 281 0.37 20.99 11.51
N ASN A 282 0.20 19.99 12.38
CA ASN A 282 1.15 19.65 13.43
C ASN A 282 2.15 18.58 12.97
N PRO A 283 3.39 18.59 13.52
CA PRO A 283 4.37 17.55 13.24
C PRO A 283 3.84 16.13 13.57
N PRO A 284 4.18 15.10 12.78
CA PRO A 284 3.75 13.72 13.05
C PRO A 284 4.08 13.21 14.45
N ALA A 285 5.16 13.72 15.07
CA ALA A 285 5.55 13.37 16.44
C ALA A 285 4.51 13.82 17.48
N GLU A 286 3.89 14.98 17.27
CA GLU A 286 2.85 15.49 18.16
C GLU A 286 1.54 14.72 18.00
N ILE A 287 1.20 14.35 16.77
CA ILE A 287 0.02 13.50 16.47
C ILE A 287 0.18 12.15 17.16
N ALA A 288 1.33 11.49 16.98
CA ALA A 288 1.64 10.21 17.62
C ALA A 288 1.51 10.30 19.15
N ARG A 289 2.16 11.30 19.77
CA ARG A 289 2.08 11.52 21.21
C ARG A 289 0.63 11.73 21.68
N ARG A 290 -0.19 12.43 20.90
CA ARG A 290 -1.58 12.71 21.27
C ARG A 290 -2.46 11.46 21.19
N ALA A 291 -2.18 10.56 20.26
CA ALA A 291 -2.82 9.25 20.12
C ALA A 291 -2.20 8.17 21.04
N GLY A 292 -1.33 8.56 21.99
CA GLY A 292 -0.75 7.61 22.95
C GLY A 292 0.30 6.65 22.36
N ILE A 293 0.80 6.91 21.14
CA ILE A 293 1.77 6.06 20.44
C ILE A 293 3.10 6.79 20.20
N THR A 294 4.14 6.01 19.90
CA THR A 294 5.42 6.58 19.46
C THR A 294 5.37 7.03 18.00
N LEU A 295 6.21 8.01 17.63
CA LEU A 295 6.37 8.42 16.22
C LEU A 295 6.70 7.22 15.31
N ARG A 296 7.45 6.25 15.83
CA ARG A 296 7.86 5.06 15.08
C ARG A 296 6.68 4.14 14.82
N GLU A 297 5.80 3.94 15.79
CA GLU A 297 4.56 3.18 15.62
C GLU A 297 3.62 3.83 14.60
N LEU A 298 3.46 5.16 14.67
CA LEU A 298 2.71 5.89 13.65
C LEU A 298 3.28 5.69 12.25
N GLN A 299 4.62 5.74 12.10
CA GLN A 299 5.28 5.49 10.81
C GLN A 299 5.11 4.04 10.33
N TRP A 300 5.12 3.07 11.23
CA TRP A 300 4.86 1.67 10.87
C TRP A 300 3.42 1.45 10.42
N PHE A 301 2.45 2.03 11.13
CA PHE A 301 1.04 1.97 10.77
C PHE A 301 0.77 2.59 9.41
N THR A 302 1.15 3.86 9.22
CA THR A 302 0.96 4.60 7.97
C THR A 302 1.75 4.04 6.76
N SER A 303 2.66 3.08 6.98
CA SER A 303 3.35 2.37 5.90
C SER A 303 2.88 0.93 5.71
N GLY A 304 1.80 0.52 6.39
CA GLY A 304 1.27 -0.86 6.35
C GLY A 304 2.21 -1.90 6.95
N LYS A 305 3.19 -1.49 7.76
CA LYS A 305 4.22 -2.37 8.32
C LYS A 305 3.78 -3.07 9.60
N SER A 306 2.90 -2.47 10.38
CA SER A 306 2.35 -3.02 11.61
C SER A 306 1.02 -2.37 11.91
N SER A 307 0.07 -3.17 12.39
CA SER A 307 -1.16 -2.69 13.00
C SER A 307 -0.84 -2.01 14.35
N LEU A 308 -1.69 -1.08 14.76
CA LEU A 308 -1.67 -0.51 16.10
C LEU A 308 -2.46 -1.41 17.05
N ASP A 309 -2.21 -1.22 18.35
CA ASP A 309 -3.09 -1.74 19.39
C ASP A 309 -4.53 -1.19 19.17
N PRO A 310 -5.60 -1.98 19.40
CA PRO A 310 -6.97 -1.55 19.11
C PRO A 310 -7.36 -0.22 19.77
N HIS A 311 -6.96 0.03 21.03
CA HIS A 311 -7.26 1.29 21.70
C HIS A 311 -6.48 2.45 21.09
N ALA A 312 -5.19 2.25 20.85
CA ALA A 312 -4.35 3.26 20.19
C ALA A 312 -4.79 3.56 18.75
N ARG A 313 -5.30 2.54 18.04
CA ARG A 313 -5.88 2.67 16.71
C ARG A 313 -7.14 3.55 16.76
N PHE A 314 -8.06 3.22 17.65
CA PHE A 314 -9.29 3.99 17.86
C PHE A 314 -8.98 5.45 18.22
N ASP A 315 -8.04 5.69 19.13
CA ASP A 315 -7.63 7.04 19.50
C ASP A 315 -7.01 7.82 18.33
N LEU A 316 -6.23 7.15 17.47
CA LEU A 316 -5.67 7.76 16.27
C LEU A 316 -6.74 8.07 15.21
N GLU A 317 -7.66 7.14 14.96
CA GLU A 317 -8.78 7.30 14.02
C GLU A 317 -9.69 8.44 14.48
N ALA A 318 -10.06 8.47 15.76
CA ALA A 318 -10.85 9.56 16.34
C ALA A 318 -10.12 10.91 16.28
N LEU A 319 -8.81 10.94 16.51
CA LEU A 319 -8.00 12.16 16.42
C LEU A 319 -7.94 12.71 14.98
N LEU A 320 -7.84 11.82 14.00
CA LEU A 320 -7.75 12.16 12.58
C LEU A 320 -9.12 12.27 11.90
N GLY A 321 -10.21 11.95 12.59
CA GLY A 321 -11.56 11.98 12.03
C GLY A 321 -11.73 10.94 10.91
N ILE A 322 -11.24 9.72 11.15
CA ILE A 322 -11.42 8.58 10.26
C ILE A 322 -12.57 7.76 10.84
N GLU A 323 -13.60 7.53 10.04
CA GLU A 323 -14.80 6.81 10.47
C GLU A 323 -15.05 5.63 9.53
N TYR A 324 -15.69 4.59 10.04
CA TYR A 324 -16.10 3.44 9.25
C TYR A 324 -17.45 3.72 8.60
N ASP A 325 -17.51 3.71 7.27
CA ASP A 325 -18.77 3.85 6.53
C ASP A 325 -19.35 2.47 6.23
N GLU A 326 -20.33 2.06 7.04
CA GLU A 326 -21.04 0.78 6.89
C GLU A 326 -21.66 0.59 5.51
N ARG A 327 -22.03 1.67 4.79
CA ARG A 327 -22.63 1.56 3.46
C ARG A 327 -21.59 1.28 2.38
N MET A 328 -20.36 1.76 2.58
CA MET A 328 -19.26 1.59 1.63
C MET A 328 -18.32 0.44 1.98
N GLY A 329 -18.45 -0.18 3.15
CA GLY A 329 -17.57 -1.27 3.60
C GLY A 329 -16.10 -0.83 3.74
N ARG A 330 -15.87 0.43 4.12
CA ARG A 330 -14.51 1.00 4.20
C ARG A 330 -14.44 2.17 5.17
N TYR A 331 -13.22 2.50 5.58
CA TYR A 331 -12.97 3.75 6.29
C TYR A 331 -12.99 4.94 5.34
N VAL A 332 -13.44 6.08 5.84
CA VAL A 332 -13.56 7.35 5.11
C VAL A 332 -13.07 8.53 5.97
N GLU A 333 -12.63 9.60 5.31
CA GLU A 333 -12.33 10.88 5.92
C GLU A 333 -13.62 11.64 6.29
N ALA A 334 -14.02 11.62 7.57
CA ALA A 334 -15.28 12.22 8.01
C ALA A 334 -15.25 13.75 8.15
N GLY A 335 -14.07 14.36 8.26
CA GLY A 335 -13.90 15.82 8.33
C GLY A 335 -14.76 16.52 9.39
N PRO A 336 -14.91 17.85 9.28
CA PRO A 336 -14.14 18.78 8.44
C PRO A 336 -12.73 19.05 9.00
N TYR A 337 -11.81 19.50 8.14
CA TYR A 337 -10.39 19.68 8.49
C TYR A 337 -9.83 21.07 8.21
N VAL A 338 -8.74 21.40 8.91
CA VAL A 338 -7.72 22.36 8.48
C VAL A 338 -6.47 21.58 8.07
N LEU A 339 -6.04 21.71 6.82
CA LEU A 339 -4.89 20.99 6.25
C LEU A 339 -3.83 21.96 5.73
N ILE A 340 -2.59 21.48 5.56
CA ILE A 340 -1.51 22.23 4.93
C ILE A 340 -1.06 21.53 3.64
N ALA A 341 -0.96 22.32 2.57
CA ALA A 341 -0.42 21.87 1.29
C ALA A 341 1.12 21.75 1.38
N HIS A 342 1.60 20.57 1.76
CA HIS A 342 3.04 20.26 1.78
C HIS A 342 3.46 19.20 0.76
N LYS A 343 2.65 18.16 0.58
CA LYS A 343 2.94 17.05 -0.33
C LYS A 343 1.86 16.96 -1.41
N PRO A 344 2.19 17.14 -2.70
CA PRO A 344 1.19 17.18 -3.77
C PRO A 344 0.31 15.93 -3.83
N LEU A 345 0.92 14.74 -3.77
CA LEU A 345 0.19 13.48 -3.82
C LEU A 345 -0.72 13.31 -2.60
N ALA A 346 -0.22 13.53 -1.39
CA ALA A 346 -1.05 13.40 -0.19
C ALA A 346 -2.23 14.38 -0.20
N LEU A 347 -2.01 15.62 -0.64
CA LEU A 347 -3.09 16.61 -0.75
C LEU A 347 -4.16 16.18 -1.75
N LYS A 348 -3.76 15.64 -2.91
CA LYS A 348 -4.68 15.13 -3.92
C LYS A 348 -5.53 13.98 -3.37
N GLU A 349 -4.90 13.00 -2.73
CA GLU A 349 -5.60 11.84 -2.15
C GLU A 349 -6.58 12.27 -1.03
N VAL A 350 -6.16 13.14 -0.11
CA VAL A 350 -7.08 13.66 0.93
C VAL A 350 -8.22 14.44 0.30
N TYR A 351 -7.95 15.27 -0.71
CA TYR A 351 -9.01 16.00 -1.42
C TYR A 351 -10.01 15.04 -2.05
N GLU A 352 -9.56 14.00 -2.75
CA GLU A 352 -10.44 13.00 -3.35
C GLU A 352 -11.28 12.26 -2.30
N GLY A 353 -10.69 11.92 -1.14
CA GLY A 353 -11.40 11.30 -0.02
C GLY A 353 -12.52 12.19 0.53
N ILE A 354 -12.19 13.41 0.96
CA ILE A 354 -13.17 14.32 1.59
C ILE A 354 -14.23 14.84 0.64
N SER A 355 -13.96 14.87 -0.67
CA SER A 355 -14.90 15.34 -1.68
C SER A 355 -15.69 14.22 -2.34
N GLY A 356 -15.54 12.96 -1.91
CA GLY A 356 -16.22 11.83 -2.56
C GLY A 356 -15.83 11.64 -4.03
N GLY A 357 -14.56 11.92 -4.38
CA GLY A 357 -14.06 11.84 -5.75
C GLY A 357 -14.22 13.14 -6.55
N GLY A 358 -14.24 14.29 -5.87
CA GLY A 358 -14.27 15.63 -6.47
C GLY A 358 -15.64 16.27 -6.58
N ASP A 359 -16.62 15.79 -5.81
CA ASP A 359 -17.90 16.45 -5.57
C ASP A 359 -17.74 17.66 -4.62
N ALA A 360 -16.87 18.57 -5.03
CA ALA A 360 -16.56 19.80 -4.31
C ALA A 360 -16.19 20.91 -5.30
N ARG A 361 -16.35 22.17 -4.87
CA ARG A 361 -15.88 23.37 -5.59
C ARG A 361 -14.81 24.10 -4.78
N PRO A 362 -13.54 23.64 -4.83
CA PRO A 362 -12.47 24.29 -4.09
C PRO A 362 -12.16 25.67 -4.69
N CYS A 363 -12.02 26.69 -3.85
CA CYS A 363 -11.62 28.04 -4.29
C CYS A 363 -10.67 28.68 -3.29
N GLU A 364 -9.72 29.48 -3.78
CA GLU A 364 -8.96 30.36 -2.90
C GLU A 364 -9.84 31.53 -2.45
N ILE A 365 -9.80 31.84 -1.16
CA ILE A 365 -10.49 33.02 -0.62
C ILE A 365 -9.50 34.17 -0.42
N VAL A 366 -9.91 35.37 -0.84
CA VAL A 366 -9.17 36.62 -0.59
C VAL A 366 -10.13 37.67 -0.02
N PRO A 367 -9.68 38.57 0.87
CA PRO A 367 -10.55 39.61 1.38
C PRO A 367 -10.88 40.61 0.25
N ARG A 368 -12.16 40.98 0.12
CA ARG A 368 -12.59 42.03 -0.84
C ARG A 368 -11.94 43.38 -0.60
N GLN A 369 -11.59 43.65 0.66
CA GLN A 369 -10.97 44.89 1.10
C GLN A 369 -9.84 44.57 2.08
N GLY A 370 -8.72 45.27 1.94
CA GLY A 370 -7.51 45.04 2.73
C GLY A 370 -6.55 44.03 2.09
N ALA A 371 -5.43 43.79 2.76
CA ALA A 371 -4.41 42.86 2.28
C ALA A 371 -4.74 41.42 2.71
N ALA A 372 -4.51 40.47 1.80
CA ALA A 372 -4.50 39.05 2.14
C ALA A 372 -3.28 38.73 3.02
N ASP A 373 -3.33 37.56 3.67
CA ASP A 373 -2.22 37.07 4.50
C ASP A 373 -0.96 36.90 3.63
N PRO A 374 0.20 37.47 4.02
CA PRO A 374 1.40 37.43 3.19
C PRO A 374 2.10 36.05 3.17
N SER A 375 1.76 35.16 4.08
CA SER A 375 2.39 33.84 4.25
C SER A 375 1.56 32.71 3.65
N TRP A 376 0.23 32.83 3.69
CA TRP A 376 -0.68 31.75 3.33
C TRP A 376 -1.72 32.17 2.27
N ARG A 377 -2.03 31.23 1.37
CA ARG A 377 -3.26 31.19 0.56
C ARG A 377 -4.21 30.24 1.26
N TYR A 378 -5.43 30.68 1.50
CA TYR A 378 -6.46 29.86 2.13
C TYR A 378 -7.41 29.37 1.05
N VAL A 379 -7.52 28.05 0.91
CA VAL A 379 -8.44 27.40 -0.02
C VAL A 379 -9.58 26.81 0.78
N LEU A 380 -10.80 27.19 0.42
CA LEU A 380 -12.02 26.58 0.93
C LEU A 380 -12.38 25.41 0.02
N ILE A 381 -12.46 24.20 0.59
CA ILE A 381 -12.97 23.01 -0.08
C ILE A 381 -14.46 22.92 0.27
N ASN A 382 -15.29 23.39 -0.67
CA ASN A 382 -16.73 23.40 -0.52
C ASN A 382 -17.32 22.11 -1.09
N THR A 383 -17.52 21.13 -0.23
CA THR A 383 -18.15 19.84 -0.55
C THR A 383 -19.67 19.99 -0.68
N TYR A 384 -20.29 19.22 -1.56
CA TYR A 384 -21.74 19.15 -1.63
C TYR A 384 -22.29 18.22 -0.54
N GLY A 385 -23.26 18.69 0.24
CA GLY A 385 -23.90 17.89 1.29
C GLY A 385 -23.10 17.73 2.59
N GLU A 386 -21.79 17.91 2.58
CA GLU A 386 -20.89 17.80 3.75
C GLU A 386 -20.24 19.14 4.16
N PRO A 387 -19.77 19.28 5.43
CA PRO A 387 -19.19 20.54 5.89
C PRO A 387 -17.88 20.89 5.19
N PRO A 388 -17.61 22.19 4.92
CA PRO A 388 -16.40 22.58 4.20
C PRO A 388 -15.14 22.31 5.01
N SER A 389 -14.04 22.04 4.29
CA SER A 389 -12.68 21.97 4.85
C SER A 389 -11.82 23.13 4.35
N LEU A 390 -10.73 23.44 5.08
CA LEU A 390 -9.79 24.51 4.74
C LEU A 390 -8.41 23.93 4.44
N VAL A 391 -7.76 24.43 3.39
CA VAL A 391 -6.36 24.13 3.08
C VAL A 391 -5.54 25.41 3.14
N MET A 392 -4.48 25.40 3.93
CA MET A 392 -3.45 26.43 3.98
C MET A 392 -2.34 26.06 2.99
N ALA A 393 -2.14 26.89 1.98
CA ALA A 393 -1.06 26.73 1.01
C ALA A 393 -0.01 27.83 1.17
N PRO A 394 1.28 27.51 1.39
CA PRO A 394 2.28 28.54 1.65
C PRO A 394 2.52 29.38 0.39
N ARG A 395 2.47 30.71 0.51
CA ARG A 395 2.72 31.62 -0.63
C ARG A 395 4.14 31.45 -1.16
N GLY A 396 4.27 31.44 -2.49
CA GLY A 396 5.55 31.28 -3.18
C GLY A 396 6.08 29.84 -3.24
N ALA A 397 5.41 28.87 -2.61
CA ALA A 397 5.80 27.47 -2.73
C ALA A 397 5.33 26.86 -4.07
N LYS A 398 6.15 25.98 -4.65
CA LYS A 398 5.84 25.32 -5.93
C LYS A 398 4.52 24.54 -5.94
N ILE A 399 4.13 23.97 -4.79
CA ILE A 399 2.86 23.23 -4.65
C ILE A 399 1.64 24.15 -4.80
N THR A 400 1.77 25.40 -4.36
CA THR A 400 0.69 26.37 -4.31
C THR A 400 0.27 26.81 -5.72
N GLU A 401 1.21 26.87 -6.65
CA GLU A 401 0.91 27.13 -8.07
C GLU A 401 0.28 25.92 -8.78
N ARG A 402 0.40 24.72 -8.19
CA ARG A 402 -0.16 23.48 -8.72
C ARG A 402 -1.53 23.14 -8.13
N LEU A 403 -2.10 23.98 -7.26
CA LEU A 403 -3.42 23.74 -6.68
C LEU A 403 -4.51 23.44 -7.74
N PRO A 404 -4.57 24.12 -8.90
CA PRO A 404 -5.54 23.78 -9.95
C PRO A 404 -5.34 22.37 -10.56
N GLU A 405 -4.13 21.82 -10.51
CA GLU A 405 -3.83 20.46 -10.98
C GLU A 405 -4.18 19.40 -9.93
N LEU A 406 -4.13 19.77 -8.64
CA LEU A 406 -4.23 18.86 -7.50
C LEU A 406 -5.66 18.77 -6.96
N LEU A 407 -6.44 19.84 -7.11
CA LEU A 407 -7.81 19.94 -6.61
C LEU A 407 -8.75 19.98 -7.82
N MET A 408 -9.49 18.90 -8.05
CA MET A 408 -10.46 18.86 -9.14
C MET A 408 -11.50 19.98 -8.97
N ASN A 409 -12.05 20.50 -10.08
CA ASN A 409 -13.06 21.56 -10.06
C ASN A 409 -12.62 22.85 -9.33
N TYR A 410 -11.32 23.16 -9.32
CA TYR A 410 -10.79 24.39 -8.72
C TYR A 410 -11.35 25.64 -9.39
N ASP A 411 -12.14 26.42 -8.64
CA ASP A 411 -12.93 27.58 -9.10
C ASP A 411 -12.14 28.90 -9.03
N GLY A 412 -10.81 28.81 -8.94
CA GLY A 412 -9.93 29.97 -8.91
C GLY A 412 -10.02 30.76 -7.59
N VAL A 413 -10.02 32.10 -7.72
CA VAL A 413 -9.97 33.04 -6.59
C VAL A 413 -11.31 33.71 -6.39
N ARG A 414 -11.82 33.69 -5.15
CA ARG A 414 -13.08 34.31 -4.73
C ARG A 414 -12.84 35.38 -3.68
N ALA A 415 -13.38 36.56 -3.93
CA ALA A 415 -13.32 37.67 -2.98
C ALA A 415 -14.45 37.58 -1.96
N VAL A 416 -14.12 37.55 -0.67
CA VAL A 416 -15.05 37.35 0.46
C VAL A 416 -15.06 38.54 1.43
N ALA A 417 -16.08 38.64 2.28
CA ALA A 417 -16.13 39.64 3.34
C ALA A 417 -14.87 39.61 4.25
N PRO A 418 -14.28 40.78 4.61
CA PRO A 418 -13.08 40.82 5.45
C PRO A 418 -13.22 40.11 6.80
N LYS A 419 -14.40 40.19 7.43
CA LYS A 419 -14.70 39.52 8.70
C LYS A 419 -14.66 38.00 8.56
N PHE A 420 -15.21 37.47 7.47
CA PHE A 420 -15.16 36.05 7.16
C PHE A 420 -13.71 35.58 6.94
N TYR A 421 -12.95 36.32 6.13
CA TYR A 421 -11.54 36.03 5.89
C TYR A 421 -10.73 36.00 7.20
N GLN A 422 -10.91 37.00 8.08
CA GLN A 422 -10.25 37.05 9.39
C GLN A 422 -10.60 35.87 10.29
N ASP A 423 -11.85 35.38 10.26
CA ASP A 423 -12.22 34.21 11.06
C ASP A 423 -11.68 32.90 10.46
N VAL A 424 -11.55 32.80 9.12
CA VAL A 424 -10.84 31.67 8.49
C VAL A 424 -9.38 31.64 8.96
N VAL A 425 -8.67 32.77 8.86
CA VAL A 425 -7.28 32.90 9.34
C VAL A 425 -7.18 32.52 10.81
N SER A 426 -8.08 33.04 11.64
CA SER A 426 -8.09 32.78 13.09
C SER A 426 -8.42 31.32 13.42
N THR A 427 -9.34 30.70 12.68
CA THR A 427 -9.72 29.29 12.82
C THR A 427 -8.54 28.39 12.46
N CYS A 428 -7.89 28.65 11.32
CA CYS A 428 -6.66 27.96 10.92
C CYS A 428 -5.58 28.07 12.00
N ALA A 429 -5.33 29.28 12.52
CA ALA A 429 -4.36 29.49 13.58
C ALA A 429 -4.68 28.72 14.87
N ARG A 430 -5.96 28.64 15.27
CA ARG A 430 -6.38 27.84 16.44
C ARG A 430 -6.28 26.34 16.19
N ALA A 431 -6.67 25.87 15.01
CA ALA A 431 -6.58 24.48 14.60
C ALA A 431 -5.14 23.96 14.56
N CYS A 432 -4.16 24.84 14.26
CA CYS A 432 -2.74 24.49 14.23
C CYS A 432 -2.10 24.35 15.63
N ARG A 433 -2.77 24.74 16.72
CA ARG A 433 -2.15 24.80 18.07
C ARG A 433 -1.78 23.43 18.62
N GLU A 434 -2.64 22.44 18.39
CA GLU A 434 -2.45 21.06 18.84
C GLU A 434 -3.24 20.11 17.92
N PRO A 435 -2.81 18.85 17.74
CA PRO A 435 -3.50 17.92 16.84
C PRO A 435 -5.01 17.79 17.10
N ALA A 436 -5.41 17.74 18.38
CA ALA A 436 -6.81 17.56 18.77
C ALA A 436 -7.67 18.82 18.58
N ALA A 437 -7.06 19.99 18.35
CA ALA A 437 -7.79 21.22 18.11
C ALA A 437 -8.36 21.27 16.69
N ASN A 438 -7.78 20.55 15.73
CA ASN A 438 -8.09 20.68 14.31
C ASN A 438 -9.59 20.50 14.01
N ILE A 439 -10.10 19.28 14.21
CA ILE A 439 -11.50 18.94 13.95
C ILE A 439 -12.43 19.74 14.87
N ARG A 440 -12.05 19.94 16.13
CA ARG A 440 -12.85 20.72 17.10
C ARG A 440 -13.07 22.16 16.63
N GLU A 441 -11.99 22.86 16.24
CA GLU A 441 -12.06 24.24 15.78
C GLU A 441 -12.80 24.34 14.44
N MET A 442 -12.63 23.36 13.56
CA MET A 442 -13.33 23.33 12.28
C MET A 442 -14.84 23.07 12.46
N LYS A 443 -15.23 22.12 13.32
CA LYS A 443 -16.64 21.91 13.70
C LYS A 443 -17.27 23.17 14.31
N ASN A 444 -16.52 23.90 15.15
CA ASN A 444 -16.96 25.19 15.69
C ASN A 444 -17.12 26.26 14.60
N PHE A 445 -16.22 26.30 13.62
CA PHE A 445 -16.31 27.21 12.47
C PHE A 445 -17.56 26.92 11.63
N VAL A 446 -17.78 25.65 11.26
CA VAL A 446 -18.97 25.22 10.53
C VAL A 446 -20.25 25.61 11.28
N LYS A 447 -20.28 25.42 12.61
CA LYS A 447 -21.43 25.81 13.43
C LYS A 447 -21.69 27.32 13.40
N ARG A 448 -20.65 28.17 13.41
CA ARG A 448 -20.79 29.64 13.34
C ARG A 448 -21.39 30.12 12.02
N TYR A 449 -21.11 29.41 10.92
CA TYR A 449 -21.60 29.78 9.59
C TYR A 449 -22.59 28.78 9.00
N LYS A 450 -23.36 28.11 9.87
CA LYS A 450 -24.40 27.16 9.44
C LYS A 450 -25.43 27.83 8.51
N GLU A 451 -25.72 29.11 8.73
CA GLU A 451 -26.66 29.90 7.91
C GLU A 451 -26.15 30.18 6.49
N HIS A 452 -24.84 30.08 6.24
CA HIS A 452 -24.25 30.25 4.90
C HIS A 452 -24.32 28.97 4.07
N TRP A 453 -24.91 27.91 4.64
CA TRP A 453 -25.16 26.64 3.97
C TRP A 453 -26.55 26.68 3.34
N VAL A 454 -26.60 26.98 2.04
CA VAL A 454 -27.84 27.08 1.27
C VAL A 454 -27.77 26.07 0.12
N ASP A 455 -28.84 25.30 -0.08
CA ASP A 455 -28.96 24.30 -1.16
C ASP A 455 -27.78 23.32 -1.22
N CYS A 456 -27.41 22.75 -0.06
CA CYS A 456 -26.33 21.77 0.07
C CYS A 456 -24.94 22.28 -0.37
N SER A 457 -24.74 23.59 -0.47
CA SER A 457 -23.45 24.21 -0.80
C SER A 457 -23.17 25.42 0.09
N TRP A 458 -21.90 25.64 0.42
CA TRP A 458 -21.51 26.79 1.21
C TRP A 458 -21.33 28.02 0.31
N GLN A 459 -22.06 29.11 0.56
CA GLN A 459 -21.95 30.36 -0.21
C GLN A 459 -21.30 31.45 0.64
N PRO A 460 -19.98 31.72 0.46
CA PRO A 460 -19.30 32.81 1.15
C PRO A 460 -19.89 34.15 0.71
N GLU A 461 -20.26 35.00 1.68
CA GLU A 461 -20.76 36.36 1.44
C GLU A 461 -19.79 37.33 0.83
#